data_AF-A0A662LIS5-F1
#
_entry.id   AF-A0A662LIS5-F1
#
_cell.length_a   1.000
_cell.length_b   1.000
_cell.length_c   1.000
_cell.angle_alpha   90.00
_cell.angle_beta   90.00
_cell.angle_gamma   90.00
#
_symmetry.space_group_name_H-M   'P 1'
#
loop_
_entity.id
_entity.type
_entity.pdbx_description
1 polymer ?
#
loop_
_entity_poly.entity_id
_entity_poly.type
_entity_poly.pdbx_seq_one_letter_code
_entity_poly.pdbx_strand_id
1 'polypeptide(L)' 'MKIKERKKIYGRVKGCERCGRKRGIIRRYGLHLCRQCFREVAEELGFKKYS' A
#
# COMPACT_ATOMS: atom_id res chain seq x y z
N MET A 1 -12.09 19.75 30.15
CA MET A 1 -12.29 18.44 29.48
C MET A 1 -11.02 18.08 28.72
N LYS A 2 -10.26 17.06 29.17
CA LYS A 2 -9.07 16.61 28.44
C LYS A 2 -9.51 15.75 27.25
N ILE A 3 -9.48 16.33 26.05
CA ILE A 3 -9.76 15.62 24.80
C ILE A 3 -8.66 14.57 24.62
N LYS A 4 -9.01 13.30 24.77
CA LYS A 4 -8.06 12.19 24.63
C LYS A 4 -7.68 12.07 23.16
N GLU A 5 -6.45 12.48 22.83
CA GLU A 5 -5.94 12.41 21.45
C GLU A 5 -6.05 10.98 20.90
N ARG A 6 -6.54 10.86 19.67
CA ARG A 6 -6.68 9.58 18.97
C ARG A 6 -5.28 9.03 18.64
N LYS A 7 -4.79 8.12 19.47
CA LYS A 7 -3.44 7.51 19.34
C LYS A 7 -3.24 6.58 18.13
N LYS A 8 -4.31 6.11 17.49
CA LYS A 8 -4.24 5.12 16.40
C LYS A 8 -4.98 5.62 15.17
N ILE A 9 -4.29 5.58 14.03
CA ILE A 9 -4.83 6.00 12.74
C ILE A 9 -5.36 4.75 12.03
N TYR A 10 -6.67 4.71 11.83
CA TYR A 10 -7.36 3.57 11.21
C TYR A 10 -7.79 3.92 9.78
N GLY A 11 -7.83 2.92 8.89
CA GLY A 11 -8.33 3.07 7.53
C GLY A 11 -7.26 3.26 6.44
N ARG A 12 -7.71 3.72 5.26
CA ARG A 12 -6.88 3.97 4.07
C ARG A 12 -6.19 5.33 4.14
N VAL A 13 -5.35 5.49 5.16
CA VAL A 13 -4.65 6.75 5.43
C VAL A 13 -3.46 6.91 4.48
N LYS A 14 -2.61 5.88 4.42
CA LYS A 14 -1.45 5.82 3.51
C LYS A 14 -1.87 5.30 2.13
N GLY A 15 -1.56 6.09 1.10
CA GLY A 15 -1.73 5.72 -0.31
C GLY A 15 -0.58 4.88 -0.84
N CYS A 16 -0.58 4.66 -2.16
CA CYS A 16 0.53 4.02 -2.88
C CYS A 16 1.76 4.91 -2.80
N GLU A 17 2.93 4.34 -2.54
CA GLU A 17 4.19 5.09 -2.47
C GLU A 17 4.57 5.71 -3.83
N ARG A 18 4.22 5.07 -4.95
CA ARG A 18 4.54 5.55 -6.29
C ARG A 18 3.55 6.58 -6.84
N CYS A 19 2.25 6.35 -6.66
CA CYS A 19 1.20 7.14 -7.33
C CYS A 19 0.17 7.79 -6.39
N GLY A 20 0.30 7.63 -5.07
CA GLY A 20 -0.62 8.23 -4.08
C GLY A 20 -2.05 7.66 -4.08
N ARG A 21 -2.41 6.78 -5.02
CA ARG A 21 -3.75 6.18 -5.12
C ARG A 21 -4.07 5.37 -3.87
N LYS A 22 -5.22 5.64 -3.24
CA LYS A 22 -5.66 4.97 -1.98
C LYS A 22 -6.41 3.66 -2.18
N ARG A 23 -6.79 3.33 -3.42
CA ARG A 23 -7.55 2.10 -3.76
C ARG A 23 -6.62 1.01 -4.27
N GLY A 24 -6.91 -0.23 -3.89
CA GLY A 24 -6.18 -1.41 -4.37
C GLY A 24 -4.72 -1.44 -3.94
N ILE A 25 -4.42 -1.01 -2.70
CA ILE A 25 -3.09 -1.11 -2.10
C ILE A 25 -2.80 -2.57 -1.74
N ILE A 26 -1.68 -3.08 -2.24
CA ILE A 26 -1.06 -4.31 -1.79
C ILE A 26 -0.22 -3.94 -0.57
N ARG A 27 -0.56 -4.51 0.59
CA ARG A 27 0.15 -4.35 1.88
C ARG A 27 0.99 -5.56 2.28
N ARG A 28 0.91 -6.63 1.50
CA ARG A 28 1.57 -7.90 1.81
C ARG A 28 3.07 -7.76 1.53
N TYR A 29 3.88 -8.48 2.30
CA TYR A 29 5.35 -8.50 2.15
C TYR A 29 6.00 -7.12 2.37
N GLY A 30 5.37 -6.25 3.16
CA GLY A 30 5.87 -4.89 3.40
C GLY A 30 5.71 -3.92 2.22
N LEU A 31 5.10 -4.37 1.12
CA LEU A 31 4.83 -3.51 -0.03
C LEU A 31 3.76 -2.48 0.33
N HIS A 32 3.91 -1.25 -0.18
CA HIS A 32 2.90 -0.19 -0.07
C HIS A 32 2.55 0.37 -1.45
N LEU A 33 2.33 -0.53 -2.40
CA LEU A 33 2.06 -0.19 -3.81
C LEU A 33 0.60 -0.47 -4.19
N CYS A 34 0.05 0.30 -5.13
CA CYS A 34 -1.23 -0.06 -5.73
C CYS A 34 -1.03 -1.18 -6.76
N ARG A 35 -2.10 -1.92 -7.06
CA ARG A 35 -2.09 -3.03 -8.04
C ARG A 35 -1.55 -2.68 -9.43
N GLN A 36 -1.63 -1.42 -9.85
CA GLN A 36 -1.13 -0.97 -11.15
C GLN A 36 0.38 -0.80 -11.09
N CYS A 37 0.87 0.01 -10.14
CA CYS A 37 2.30 0.19 -9.93
C CYS A 37 2.99 -1.14 -9.62
N PHE A 38 2.37 -2.02 -8.82
CA PHE A 38 2.92 -3.34 -8.55
C PHE A 38 3.14 -4.16 -9.82
N ARG A 39 2.27 -4.09 -10.83
CA ARG A 39 2.48 -4.83 -12.10
C ARG A 39 3.69 -4.34 -12.88
N GLU A 40 4.03 -3.05 -12.76
CA GLU A 40 5.19 -2.47 -13.43
C GLU A 40 6.50 -2.89 -12.75
N VAL A 41 6.52 -2.96 -11.41
CA VAL A 41 7.73 -3.33 -10.63
C VAL A 41 7.79 -4.82 -10.27
N ALA A 42 6.75 -5.60 -10.55
CA ALA A 42 6.68 -7.01 -10.14
C ALA A 42 7.86 -7.82 -10.68
N GLU A 43 8.22 -7.62 -11.94
CA GLU A 43 9.32 -8.34 -12.59
C GLU A 43 10.68 -7.96 -11.98
N GLU A 44 10.90 -6.67 -11.70
CA GLU A 44 12.13 -6.16 -11.04
C GLU A 44 12.26 -6.67 -9.60
N LEU A 45 11.13 -6.81 -8.90
CA LEU A 45 11.06 -7.38 -7.56
C LEU A 45 11.21 -8.92 -7.54
N GLY A 46 11.34 -9.56 -8.71
CA GLY A 46 11.52 -11.00 -8.85
C GLY A 46 10.23 -11.82 -8.79
N PHE A 47 9.06 -11.19 -8.86
CA PHE A 47 7.80 -11.92 -8.99
C PHE A 47 7.68 -12.49 -10.41
N LYS A 48 7.45 -13.80 -10.49
CA LYS A 48 7.14 -14.49 -11.74
C LYS A 48 5.70 -14.99 -11.72
N LYS A 49 5.03 -14.87 -12.86
CA LYS A 49 3.73 -15.48 -13.07
C LYS A 49 3.94 -16.97 -13.37
N TYR A 50 3.63 -17.81 -12.40
CA TYR A 50 3.46 -19.24 -12.64
C TYR A 50 1.99 -19.45 -13.03
N SER A 51 1.75 -20.23 -14.09
CA SER A 51 0.41 -20.44 -14.69
C SER A 51 -0.58 -21.03 -13.70
#